data_AF-A0A2N0VKP2-F1
#
_entry.id   AF-A0A2N0VKP2-F1
#
_cell.length_a   1.000
_cell.length_b   1.000
_cell.length_c   1.000
_cell.angle_alpha   90.00
_cell.angle_beta   90.00
_cell.angle_gamma   90.00
#
_symmetry.space_group_name_H-M   'P 1'
#
loop_
_entity.id
_entity.type
_entity.pdbx_description
1 polymer ?
#
loop_
_entity_poly.entity_id
_entity_poly.type
_entity_poly.pdbx_seq_one_letter_code
_entity_poly.pdbx_strand_id
1 'polypeptide(L)'
;MKSKSHKSYFLKEDCKSDLAWDFIAEIFQKDDFGNFTLLQSYFDSVDIDGFKDHELFIELRKLVFTKVDDGIFRYYGERDPSLKKIIRNLKLSVRNSDFRHKVRYEDGFIVVPNDEVQELPSMPEDFMRIKLCFRLEEQMQIPDILNQVVNILQDQSVYRNRFSLVILAKIIRESFVLIHDESERKNLKPAADKQLLKQDIEKFLNRSVDKIKRDVAPGYVKRGKIETDHVDIYFDTATDIVRDDLTEQSGLSQFDRIKTYLADLEYEQFRKKHRPVLEYMVKLIRTDLIQNVRNDWV
;
A
#
# COMPACT_ATOMS: atom_id res chain seq x y z
N MET A 1 -30.95 21.88 -5.85
CA MET A 1 -30.44 20.81 -4.96
C MET A 1 -29.02 21.17 -4.55
N LYS A 2 -28.76 21.28 -3.24
CA LYS A 2 -27.45 21.68 -2.71
C LYS A 2 -26.47 20.51 -2.84
N SER A 3 -25.43 20.70 -3.64
CA SER A 3 -24.27 19.80 -3.73
C SER A 3 -23.58 19.74 -2.37
N LYS A 4 -23.52 18.55 -1.75
CA LYS A 4 -22.70 18.31 -0.57
C LYS A 4 -21.25 18.19 -1.02
N SER A 5 -20.49 19.27 -0.81
CA SER A 5 -19.03 19.28 -0.88
C SER A 5 -18.48 18.23 0.09
N HIS A 6 -17.88 17.16 -0.42
CA HIS A 6 -16.97 16.32 0.36
C HIS A 6 -15.77 17.19 0.74
N LYS A 7 -15.76 17.67 1.99
CA LYS A 7 -14.56 18.31 2.56
C LYS A 7 -13.51 17.23 2.71
N SER A 8 -12.46 17.35 1.91
CA SER A 8 -11.23 16.63 2.07
C SER A 8 -10.59 17.02 3.42
N TYR A 9 -10.62 16.12 4.40
CA TYR A 9 -10.08 16.34 5.74
C TYR A 9 -8.58 16.01 5.76
N PHE A 10 -7.77 16.76 5.00
CA PHE A 10 -6.32 16.72 5.19
C PHE A 10 -5.93 17.58 6.38
N LEU A 11 -5.23 16.97 7.34
CA LEU A 11 -4.50 17.69 8.37
C LEU A 11 -3.30 18.40 7.69
N LYS A 12 -3.22 19.73 7.81
CA LYS A 12 -2.00 20.49 7.51
C LYS A 12 -0.82 19.87 8.26
N GLU A 13 0.38 19.87 7.68
CA GLU A 13 1.58 19.25 8.27
C GLU A 13 1.87 19.72 9.69
N ASP A 14 1.66 21.00 9.98
CA ASP A 14 1.83 21.57 11.32
C ASP A 14 0.91 20.90 12.37
N CYS A 15 -0.30 20.49 11.98
CA CYS A 15 -1.26 19.85 12.88
C CYS A 15 -0.90 18.38 13.18
N LYS A 16 -0.07 17.73 12.38
CA LYS A 16 0.33 16.33 12.61
C LYS A 16 1.37 16.20 13.73
N SER A 17 2.26 17.19 13.87
CA SER A 17 3.25 17.22 14.95
C SER A 17 2.55 17.45 16.29
N ASP A 18 1.62 18.41 16.36
CA ASP A 18 0.87 18.72 17.58
C ASP A 18 0.05 17.52 18.05
N LEU A 19 -0.60 16.81 17.12
CA LEU A 19 -1.36 15.61 17.44
C LEU A 19 -0.48 14.48 18.00
N ALA A 20 0.73 14.31 17.45
CA ALA A 20 1.69 13.33 17.96
C ALA A 20 2.17 13.69 19.37
N TRP A 21 2.39 14.99 19.64
CA TRP A 21 2.69 15.47 20.99
C TRP A 21 1.55 15.19 21.97
N ASP A 22 0.30 15.44 21.57
CA ASP A 22 -0.87 15.14 22.40
C ASP A 22 -0.98 13.65 22.74
N PHE A 23 -0.66 12.76 21.79
CA PHE A 23 -0.70 11.32 22.02
C PHE A 23 0.42 10.82 22.93
N ILE A 24 1.61 11.42 22.83
CA ILE A 24 2.77 11.08 23.65
C ILE A 24 2.67 11.72 25.04
N ALA A 25 1.99 12.86 25.18
CA ALA A 25 1.85 13.57 26.45
C ALA A 25 1.27 12.69 27.55
N GLU A 26 0.40 11.73 27.21
CA GLU A 26 -0.16 10.76 28.15
C GLU A 26 0.95 9.94 28.85
N ILE A 27 2.03 9.58 28.16
CA ILE A 27 3.18 8.84 28.74
C ILE A 27 3.83 9.61 29.89
N PHE A 28 3.85 10.94 29.77
CA PHE A 28 4.47 11.86 30.73
C PHE A 28 3.47 12.40 31.75
N GLN A 29 2.24 11.89 31.78
CA GLN A 29 1.27 12.26 32.79
C GLN A 29 1.75 11.77 34.17
N LYS A 30 1.66 12.67 35.16
CA LYS A 30 1.97 12.37 36.55
C LYS A 30 0.68 12.16 37.35
N ASP A 31 0.75 11.29 38.34
CA ASP A 31 -0.28 11.22 39.39
C ASP A 31 -0.14 12.38 40.40
N ASP A 32 -1.04 12.42 41.39
CA ASP A 32 -1.03 13.41 42.47
C ASP A 32 0.25 13.36 43.33
N PHE A 33 1.01 12.27 43.24
CA PHE A 33 2.28 12.05 43.94
C PHE A 33 3.51 12.36 43.07
N GLY A 34 3.32 12.76 41.81
CA GLY A 34 4.39 13.10 40.87
C GLY A 34 4.98 11.93 40.09
N ASN A 35 4.39 10.73 40.17
CA ASN A 35 4.88 9.52 39.50
C ASN A 35 4.35 9.39 38.07
N PHE A 36 5.19 8.92 37.16
CA PHE A 36 4.82 8.63 35.77
C PHE A 36 4.17 7.24 35.67
N THR A 37 2.87 7.17 35.94
CA THR A 37 2.13 5.92 36.10
C THR A 37 2.20 4.99 34.88
N LEU A 38 2.13 5.54 33.66
CA LEU A 38 2.20 4.74 32.43
C LEU A 38 3.60 4.25 32.10
N LEU A 39 4.63 5.05 32.37
CA LEU A 39 6.03 4.62 32.21
C LEU A 39 6.36 3.50 33.20
N GLN A 40 6.00 3.70 34.48
CA GLN A 40 6.19 2.70 35.52
C GLN A 40 5.45 1.41 35.16
N SER A 41 4.15 1.48 34.88
CA SER A 41 3.37 0.29 34.52
C SER A 41 3.91 -0.47 33.31
N TYR A 42 4.49 0.21 32.32
CA TYR A 42 5.09 -0.45 31.16
C TYR A 42 6.39 -1.15 31.56
N PHE A 43 7.31 -0.44 32.22
CA PHE A 43 8.60 -1.01 32.58
C PHE A 43 8.55 -2.01 33.73
N ASP A 44 7.53 -1.97 34.58
CA ASP A 44 7.26 -3.02 35.57
C ASP A 44 6.88 -4.36 34.91
N SER A 45 6.40 -4.32 33.65
CA SER A 45 6.06 -5.51 32.87
C SER A 45 7.23 -6.07 32.05
N VAL A 46 8.38 -5.40 32.06
CA VAL A 46 9.57 -5.77 31.32
C VAL A 46 10.72 -5.95 32.31
N ASP A 47 11.45 -7.07 32.22
CA ASP A 47 12.65 -7.24 33.03
C ASP A 47 13.76 -6.33 32.48
N ILE A 48 13.92 -5.16 33.11
CA ILE A 48 14.89 -4.14 32.71
C ILE A 48 16.24 -4.30 33.41
N ASP A 49 16.38 -5.25 34.34
CA ASP A 49 17.61 -5.43 35.08
C ASP A 49 18.73 -5.87 34.13
N GLY A 50 19.78 -5.05 34.04
CA GLY A 50 20.91 -5.30 33.15
C GLY A 50 20.77 -4.80 31.72
N PHE A 51 19.69 -4.08 31.39
CA PHE A 51 19.56 -3.40 30.10
C PHE A 51 20.70 -2.40 29.89
N LYS A 52 21.25 -2.40 28.68
CA LYS A 52 22.10 -1.33 28.17
C LYS A 52 21.23 -0.20 27.61
N ASP A 53 21.78 1.01 27.53
CA ASP A 53 21.08 2.21 27.04
C ASP A 53 20.31 1.99 25.72
N HIS A 54 20.90 1.24 24.78
CA HIS A 54 20.27 0.96 23.50
C HIS A 54 19.05 0.04 23.59
N GLU A 55 19.01 -0.90 24.55
CA GLU A 55 17.88 -1.80 24.79
C GLU A 55 16.73 -1.01 25.44
N LEU A 56 17.06 -0.15 26.41
CA LEU A 56 16.11 0.78 27.00
C LEU A 56 15.50 1.72 25.95
N PHE A 57 16.32 2.21 25.01
CA PHE A 57 15.84 3.05 23.91
C PHE A 57 14.88 2.30 22.97
N ILE A 58 15.14 1.02 22.69
CA ILE A 58 14.23 0.17 21.89
C ILE A 58 12.88 0.02 22.59
N GLU A 59 12.88 -0.27 23.89
CA GLU A 59 11.63 -0.42 24.65
C GLU A 59 10.85 0.88 24.78
N LEU A 60 11.53 2.00 25.07
CA LEU A 60 10.89 3.31 25.09
C LEU A 60 10.29 3.65 23.73
N ARG A 61 11.00 3.32 22.64
CA ARG A 61 10.50 3.52 21.28
C ARG A 61 9.22 2.71 21.05
N LYS A 62 9.17 1.43 21.43
CA LYS A 62 7.95 0.61 21.33
C LYS A 62 6.78 1.21 22.10
N LEU A 63 7.02 1.66 23.33
CA LEU A 63 6.00 2.32 24.14
C LEU A 63 5.46 3.58 23.44
N VAL A 64 6.35 4.44 22.94
CA VAL A 64 5.98 5.66 22.20
C VAL A 64 5.15 5.32 20.97
N PHE A 65 5.59 4.37 20.13
CA PHE A 65 4.83 3.96 18.95
C PHE A 65 3.46 3.39 19.30
N THR A 66 3.38 2.56 20.34
CA THR A 66 2.11 1.99 20.83
C THR A 66 1.14 3.10 21.24
N LYS A 67 1.63 4.13 21.94
CA LYS A 67 0.79 5.25 22.41
C LYS A 67 0.38 6.19 21.30
N VAL A 68 1.27 6.47 20.36
CA VAL A 68 0.93 7.21 19.14
C VAL A 68 -0.12 6.46 18.34
N ASP A 69 0.02 5.15 18.18
CA ASP A 69 -0.97 4.30 17.51
C ASP A 69 -2.31 4.33 18.25
N ASP A 70 -2.33 4.15 19.56
CA ASP A 70 -3.55 4.21 20.39
C ASP A 70 -4.20 5.60 20.36
N GLY A 71 -3.40 6.66 20.34
CA GLY A 71 -3.85 8.03 20.16
C GLY A 71 -4.50 8.24 18.79
N ILE A 72 -3.84 7.78 17.71
CA ILE A 72 -4.38 7.74 16.36
C ILE A 72 -5.71 6.97 16.34
N PHE A 73 -5.77 5.80 16.97
CA PHE A 73 -7.00 4.99 17.04
C PHE A 73 -8.12 5.68 17.80
N ARG A 74 -7.83 6.34 18.94
CA ARG A 74 -8.82 7.12 19.70
C ARG A 74 -9.32 8.31 18.89
N TYR A 75 -8.40 9.11 18.35
CA TYR A 75 -8.71 10.29 17.55
C TYR A 75 -9.58 9.97 16.33
N TYR A 76 -9.22 8.92 15.57
CA TYR A 76 -10.07 8.45 14.48
C TYR A 76 -11.34 7.79 14.98
N GLY A 77 -11.32 7.08 16.11
CA GLY A 77 -12.48 6.36 16.63
C GLY A 77 -13.58 7.23 17.24
N GLU A 78 -13.23 8.40 17.77
CA GLU A 78 -14.20 9.41 18.24
C GLU A 78 -14.90 10.12 17.09
N ARG A 79 -14.20 10.27 15.96
CA ARG A 79 -14.71 10.98 14.77
C ARG A 79 -15.29 10.04 13.70
N ASP A 80 -14.90 8.77 13.71
CA ASP A 80 -15.28 7.76 12.73
C ASP A 80 -15.45 6.37 13.38
N PRO A 81 -16.69 6.07 13.84
CA PRO A 81 -17.03 4.76 14.39
C PRO A 81 -16.85 3.61 13.38
N SER A 82 -16.99 3.89 12.07
CA SER A 82 -16.88 2.89 11.02
C SER A 82 -15.43 2.41 10.87
N LEU A 83 -14.47 3.35 10.84
CA LEU A 83 -13.05 3.06 10.77
C LEU A 83 -12.58 2.29 12.01
N LYS A 84 -13.04 2.69 13.21
CA LYS A 84 -12.78 1.96 14.46
C LYS A 84 -13.26 0.51 14.40
N LYS A 85 -14.45 0.28 13.85
CA LYS A 85 -15.03 -1.06 13.68
C LYS A 85 -14.19 -1.90 12.71
N ILE A 86 -13.77 -1.34 11.58
CA ILE A 86 -12.91 -2.04 10.59
C ILE A 86 -11.57 -2.44 11.21
N ILE A 87 -10.89 -1.52 11.88
CA ILE A 87 -9.61 -1.77 12.55
C ILE A 87 -9.75 -2.87 13.61
N ARG A 88 -10.79 -2.79 14.45
CA ARG A 88 -11.08 -3.80 15.46
C ARG A 88 -11.29 -5.17 14.81
N ASN A 89 -12.08 -5.23 13.75
CA ASN A 89 -12.36 -6.48 13.04
C ASN A 89 -11.09 -7.05 12.41
N LEU A 90 -10.24 -6.23 11.80
CA LEU A 90 -8.94 -6.66 11.28
C LEU A 90 -8.04 -7.24 12.38
N LYS A 91 -7.93 -6.57 13.54
CA LYS A 91 -7.17 -7.07 14.69
C LYS A 91 -7.71 -8.42 15.19
N LEU A 92 -9.03 -8.58 15.23
CA LEU A 92 -9.67 -9.85 15.60
C LEU A 92 -9.39 -10.94 14.56
N SER A 93 -9.49 -10.63 13.27
CA SER A 93 -9.20 -11.57 12.18
C SER A 93 -7.74 -12.04 12.20
N VAL A 94 -6.78 -11.14 12.43
CA VAL A 94 -5.36 -11.50 12.58
C VAL A 94 -5.12 -12.46 13.75
N ARG A 95 -5.87 -12.30 14.85
CA ARG A 95 -5.77 -13.17 16.04
C ARG A 95 -6.48 -14.51 15.89
N ASN A 96 -7.31 -14.68 14.86
CA ASN A 96 -8.01 -15.93 14.59
C ASN A 96 -7.02 -17.04 14.19
N SER A 97 -7.35 -18.29 14.53
CA SER A 97 -6.52 -19.48 14.26
C SER A 97 -6.12 -19.60 12.80
N ASP A 98 -7.03 -19.26 11.89
CA ASP A 98 -6.83 -19.40 10.44
C ASP A 98 -5.75 -18.46 9.87
N PHE A 99 -5.46 -17.39 10.61
CA PHE A 99 -4.51 -16.34 10.24
C PHE A 99 -3.23 -16.36 11.06
N ARG A 100 -3.23 -17.04 12.22
CA ARG A 100 -2.14 -17.01 13.22
C ARG A 100 -0.75 -17.34 12.65
N HIS A 101 -0.70 -18.16 11.60
CA HIS A 101 0.54 -18.54 10.93
C HIS A 101 0.83 -17.77 9.63
N LYS A 102 -0.18 -17.09 9.08
CA LYS A 102 -0.07 -16.35 7.82
C LYS A 102 0.24 -14.87 8.02
N VAL A 103 -0.16 -14.31 9.15
CA VAL A 103 -0.08 -12.88 9.40
C VAL A 103 0.03 -12.56 10.88
N ARG A 104 0.79 -11.51 11.20
CA ARG A 104 0.99 -11.00 12.56
C ARG A 104 0.65 -9.53 12.61
N TYR A 105 0.37 -9.03 13.82
CA TYR A 105 0.23 -7.60 14.08
C TYR A 105 1.39 -7.15 14.96
N GLU A 106 2.22 -6.24 14.44
CA GLU A 106 3.45 -5.76 15.07
C GLU A 106 3.58 -4.26 14.81
N ASP A 107 3.71 -3.46 15.88
CA ASP A 107 3.96 -2.00 15.83
C ASP A 107 3.04 -1.21 14.87
N GLY A 108 1.75 -1.55 14.82
CA GLY A 108 0.79 -0.87 13.93
C GLY A 108 0.73 -1.43 12.51
N PHE A 109 1.51 -2.45 12.21
CA PHE A 109 1.57 -3.11 10.90
C PHE A 109 0.96 -4.50 10.93
N ILE A 110 0.34 -4.86 9.82
CA ILE A 110 0.09 -6.24 9.43
C ILE A 110 1.37 -6.76 8.78
N VAL A 111 1.94 -7.83 9.30
CA VAL A 111 3.20 -8.42 8.83
C VAL A 111 2.93 -9.83 8.35
N VAL A 112 3.29 -10.13 7.11
CA VAL A 112 3.27 -11.48 6.57
C VAL A 112 4.67 -12.07 6.72
N PRO A 113 4.83 -13.21 7.45
CA PRO A 113 6.12 -13.84 7.61
C PRO A 113 6.75 -14.15 6.25
N ASN A 114 8.03 -13.80 6.13
CA ASN A 114 8.88 -14.19 5.01
C ASN A 114 10.21 -14.67 5.60
N ASP A 115 10.74 -15.77 5.07
CA ASP A 115 11.97 -16.39 5.58
C ASP A 115 13.21 -15.53 5.26
N GLU A 116 13.09 -14.56 4.36
CA GLU A 116 14.16 -13.62 4.03
C GLU A 116 13.92 -12.21 4.60
N VAL A 117 14.82 -11.75 5.47
CA VAL A 117 14.87 -10.36 5.92
C VAL A 117 15.41 -9.50 4.78
N GLN A 118 14.55 -9.03 3.88
CA GLN A 118 14.93 -8.16 2.79
C GLN A 118 14.76 -6.67 3.16
N GLU A 119 15.79 -5.85 2.92
CA GLU A 119 15.75 -4.38 3.06
C GLU A 119 14.95 -3.72 1.91
N LEU A 120 13.72 -4.13 1.69
CA LEU A 120 12.85 -3.54 0.67
C LEU A 120 12.23 -2.21 1.14
N PRO A 121 11.74 -1.35 0.24
CA PRO A 121 10.94 -0.18 0.62
C PRO A 121 9.54 -0.57 1.13
N SER A 122 8.89 0.33 1.87
CA SER A 122 7.46 0.16 2.23
C SER A 122 6.57 0.28 0.99
N MET A 123 5.51 -0.52 0.91
CA MET A 123 4.54 -0.42 -0.19
C MET A 123 3.80 0.92 -0.12
N PRO A 124 3.71 1.68 -1.23
CA PRO A 124 2.90 2.88 -1.31
C PRO A 124 1.41 2.57 -1.07
N GLU A 125 0.72 3.48 -0.38
CA GLU A 125 -0.72 3.36 -0.10
C GLU A 125 -1.55 3.15 -1.37
N ASP A 126 -1.30 3.96 -2.38
CA ASP A 126 -2.02 3.92 -3.65
C ASP A 126 -1.87 2.57 -4.35
N PHE A 127 -0.71 1.92 -4.21
CA PHE A 127 -0.47 0.63 -4.82
C PHE A 127 -1.27 -0.48 -4.14
N MET A 128 -1.29 -0.50 -2.79
CA MET A 128 -2.16 -1.40 -2.03
C MET A 128 -3.63 -1.15 -2.37
N ARG A 129 -4.04 0.12 -2.46
CA ARG A 129 -5.40 0.53 -2.80
C ARG A 129 -5.81 -0.03 -4.17
N ILE A 130 -5.02 0.22 -5.20
CA ILE A 130 -5.28 -0.26 -6.55
C ILE A 130 -5.39 -1.79 -6.56
N LYS A 131 -4.39 -2.48 -5.99
CA LYS A 131 -4.36 -3.95 -5.93
C LYS A 131 -5.58 -4.51 -5.17
N LEU A 132 -5.93 -3.93 -4.04
CA LEU A 132 -7.08 -4.39 -3.26
C LEU A 132 -8.38 -4.16 -4.01
N CYS A 133 -8.57 -3.00 -4.64
CA CYS A 133 -9.76 -2.69 -5.45
C CYS A 133 -10.02 -3.71 -6.56
N PHE A 134 -8.98 -4.25 -7.22
CA PHE A 134 -9.16 -5.31 -8.21
C PHE A 134 -9.69 -6.63 -7.62
N ARG A 135 -9.30 -6.93 -6.37
CA ARG A 135 -9.63 -8.17 -5.65
C ARG A 135 -10.92 -8.09 -4.84
N LEU A 136 -11.42 -6.89 -4.52
CA LEU A 136 -12.64 -6.74 -3.74
C LEU A 136 -13.89 -7.20 -4.53
N GLU A 137 -14.79 -7.84 -3.79
CA GLU A 137 -16.13 -8.22 -4.22
C GLU A 137 -17.15 -7.70 -3.20
N GLU A 138 -18.38 -7.42 -3.65
CA GLU A 138 -19.42 -6.74 -2.86
C GLU A 138 -19.77 -7.48 -1.56
N GLN A 139 -19.65 -8.80 -1.53
CA GLN A 139 -20.03 -9.65 -0.40
C GLN A 139 -18.88 -10.00 0.55
N MET A 140 -17.65 -9.57 0.25
CA MET A 140 -16.48 -9.92 1.05
C MET A 140 -16.58 -9.39 2.48
N GLN A 141 -16.27 -10.26 3.44
CA GLN A 141 -16.13 -9.89 4.84
C GLN A 141 -14.68 -9.49 5.14
N ILE A 142 -14.46 -8.84 6.29
CA ILE A 142 -13.12 -8.42 6.71
C ILE A 142 -12.07 -9.56 6.69
N PRO A 143 -12.37 -10.81 7.11
CA PRO A 143 -11.43 -11.92 6.94
C PRO A 143 -11.07 -12.21 5.48
N ASP A 144 -12.02 -12.14 4.56
CA ASP A 144 -11.78 -12.37 3.12
C ASP A 144 -10.88 -11.29 2.55
N ILE A 145 -11.12 -10.04 2.95
CA ILE A 145 -10.30 -8.89 2.56
C ILE A 145 -8.89 -9.04 3.13
N LEU A 146 -8.77 -9.47 4.39
CA LEU A 146 -7.46 -9.73 4.99
C LEU A 146 -6.71 -10.82 4.23
N ASN A 147 -7.37 -11.88 3.75
CA ASN A 147 -6.76 -12.87 2.87
C ASN A 147 -6.24 -12.22 1.57
N GLN A 148 -7.03 -11.35 0.93
CA GLN A 148 -6.58 -10.64 -0.27
C GLN A 148 -5.35 -9.77 0.00
N VAL A 149 -5.30 -9.10 1.16
CA VAL A 149 -4.13 -8.31 1.59
C VAL A 149 -2.91 -9.20 1.82
N VAL A 150 -3.08 -10.37 2.44
CA VAL A 150 -1.99 -11.33 2.63
C VAL A 150 -1.44 -11.77 1.28
N ASN A 151 -2.31 -12.17 0.34
CA ASN A 151 -1.90 -12.56 -1.01
C ASN A 151 -1.15 -11.41 -1.72
N ILE A 152 -1.69 -10.19 -1.67
CA ILE A 152 -1.00 -9.00 -2.22
C ILE A 152 0.43 -8.85 -1.70
N LEU A 153 0.63 -9.05 -0.40
CA LEU A 153 1.93 -8.91 0.24
C LEU A 153 2.87 -10.07 -0.06
N GLN A 154 2.34 -11.27 -0.31
CA GLN A 154 3.13 -12.47 -0.66
C GLN A 154 3.54 -12.49 -2.13
N ASP A 155 2.65 -12.08 -3.04
CA ASP A 155 2.84 -12.21 -4.49
C ASP A 155 3.75 -11.11 -5.08
N GLN A 156 4.12 -10.13 -4.26
CA GLN A 156 4.98 -9.02 -4.66
C GLN A 156 6.39 -9.20 -4.10
N SER A 157 7.40 -8.82 -4.88
CA SER A 157 8.83 -8.93 -4.52
C SER A 157 9.55 -7.59 -4.40
N VAL A 158 8.81 -6.48 -4.51
CA VAL A 158 9.39 -5.13 -4.65
C VAL A 158 9.38 -4.36 -3.33
N TYR A 159 8.44 -4.68 -2.44
CA TYR A 159 8.18 -3.99 -1.19
C TYR A 159 8.26 -4.95 -0.01
N ARG A 160 8.36 -4.40 1.20
CA ARG A 160 8.30 -5.22 2.42
C ARG A 160 6.95 -5.91 2.54
N ASN A 161 6.95 -7.12 3.08
CA ASN A 161 5.74 -7.91 3.38
C ASN A 161 5.03 -7.41 4.65
N ARG A 162 4.89 -6.09 4.79
CA ARG A 162 4.15 -5.47 5.87
C ARG A 162 3.43 -4.22 5.39
N PHE A 163 2.28 -3.94 5.99
CA PHE A 163 1.47 -2.78 5.63
C PHE A 163 0.77 -2.20 6.86
N SER A 164 0.63 -0.86 6.91
CA SER A 164 0.01 -0.20 8.07
C SER A 164 -1.45 -0.61 8.19
N LEU A 165 -1.83 -1.08 9.39
CA LEU A 165 -3.20 -1.48 9.69
C LEU A 165 -4.18 -0.31 9.54
N VAL A 166 -3.76 0.90 9.97
CA VAL A 166 -4.59 2.11 9.91
C VAL A 166 -4.83 2.50 8.46
N ILE A 167 -3.78 2.52 7.64
CA ILE A 167 -3.89 2.84 6.21
C ILE A 167 -4.77 1.80 5.51
N LEU A 168 -4.57 0.51 5.79
CA LEU A 168 -5.42 -0.54 5.24
C LEU A 168 -6.89 -0.32 5.58
N ALA A 169 -7.20 -0.04 6.84
CA ALA A 169 -8.57 0.18 7.25
C ALA A 169 -9.21 1.39 6.55
N LYS A 170 -8.43 2.44 6.27
CA LYS A 170 -8.88 3.59 5.46
C LYS A 170 -9.18 3.18 4.03
N ILE A 171 -8.27 2.45 3.38
CA ILE A 171 -8.48 1.89 2.03
C ILE A 171 -9.76 1.06 2.02
N ILE A 172 -9.92 0.12 2.96
CA ILE A 172 -11.10 -0.75 3.05
C ILE A 172 -12.38 0.08 3.20
N ARG A 173 -12.39 1.07 4.10
CA ARG A 173 -13.54 1.95 4.31
C ARG A 173 -13.90 2.70 3.03
N GLU A 174 -12.91 3.30 2.37
CA GLU A 174 -13.13 4.07 1.14
C GLU A 174 -13.62 3.19 0.00
N SER A 175 -13.05 1.98 -0.14
CA SER A 175 -13.54 0.99 -1.10
C SER A 175 -14.96 0.53 -0.79
N PHE A 176 -15.32 0.32 0.49
CA PHE A 176 -16.69 -0.04 0.85
C PHE A 176 -17.68 1.10 0.69
N VAL A 177 -17.29 2.35 0.95
CA VAL A 177 -18.14 3.52 0.65
C VAL A 177 -18.41 3.58 -0.86
N LEU A 178 -17.39 3.40 -1.70
CA LEU A 178 -17.60 3.34 -3.15
C LEU A 178 -18.56 2.20 -3.55
N ILE A 179 -18.49 1.05 -2.88
CA ILE A 179 -19.36 -0.11 -3.16
C ILE A 179 -20.77 0.05 -2.57
N HIS A 180 -20.94 0.66 -1.39
CA HIS A 180 -22.20 0.70 -0.64
C HIS A 180 -22.97 2.03 -0.75
N ASP A 181 -22.31 3.18 -0.93
CA ASP A 181 -22.98 4.49 -1.13
C ASP A 181 -23.73 4.53 -2.48
N GLU A 182 -23.40 3.60 -3.40
CA GLU A 182 -24.11 3.39 -4.66
C GLU A 182 -25.23 2.33 -4.56
N SER A 183 -25.29 1.54 -3.48
CA SER A 183 -26.40 0.60 -3.22
C SER A 183 -27.70 1.31 -2.83
N GLU A 184 -27.62 2.55 -2.31
CA GLU A 184 -28.79 3.43 -2.18
C GLU A 184 -29.23 4.03 -3.52
N ARG A 185 -28.36 4.05 -4.55
CA ARG A 185 -28.70 4.35 -5.95
C ARG A 185 -29.19 3.08 -6.65
N LYS A 186 -30.35 2.58 -6.22
CA LYS A 186 -31.04 1.44 -6.82
C LYS A 186 -31.08 1.54 -8.36
N ASN A 187 -30.39 0.63 -9.04
CA ASN A 187 -30.64 0.03 -10.37
C ASN A 187 -29.40 -0.17 -11.29
N LEU A 188 -28.18 0.07 -10.83
CA LEU A 188 -26.98 -0.30 -11.62
C LEU A 188 -26.40 -1.63 -11.12
N LYS A 189 -26.09 -2.52 -12.06
CA LYS A 189 -25.55 -3.86 -11.79
C LYS A 189 -24.10 -3.70 -11.29
N PRO A 190 -23.68 -4.34 -10.18
CA PRO A 190 -22.33 -4.27 -9.61
C PRO A 190 -21.17 -4.54 -10.60
N ALA A 191 -21.45 -5.26 -11.68
CA ALA A 191 -20.47 -5.56 -12.74
C ALA A 191 -20.10 -4.34 -13.59
N ALA A 192 -20.99 -3.36 -13.76
CA ALA A 192 -20.74 -2.17 -14.56
C ALA A 192 -19.71 -1.23 -13.91
N ASP A 193 -19.70 -1.14 -12.58
CA ASP A 193 -18.88 -0.17 -11.85
C ASP A 193 -17.45 -0.67 -11.60
N LYS A 194 -17.28 -1.99 -11.39
CA LYS A 194 -15.95 -2.62 -11.45
C LYS A 194 -15.32 -2.43 -12.84
N GLN A 195 -16.14 -2.45 -13.90
CA GLN A 195 -15.67 -2.21 -15.26
C GLN A 195 -15.27 -0.74 -15.48
N LEU A 196 -16.01 0.22 -14.90
CA LEU A 196 -15.64 1.64 -14.91
C LEU A 196 -14.32 1.89 -14.18
N LEU A 197 -14.14 1.32 -12.99
CA LEU A 197 -12.89 1.46 -12.24
C LEU A 197 -11.69 0.87 -13.01
N LYS A 198 -11.87 -0.31 -13.61
CA LYS A 198 -10.85 -0.90 -14.49
C LYS A 198 -10.52 0.00 -15.68
N GLN A 199 -11.54 0.58 -16.30
CA GLN A 199 -11.34 1.52 -17.40
C GLN A 199 -10.59 2.78 -16.97
N ASP A 200 -10.86 3.30 -15.77
CA ASP A 200 -10.14 4.47 -15.26
C ASP A 200 -8.68 4.16 -14.95
N ILE A 201 -8.39 2.99 -14.36
CA ILE A 201 -7.02 2.52 -14.15
C ILE A 201 -6.29 2.33 -15.49
N GLU A 202 -6.92 1.75 -16.50
CA GLU A 202 -6.35 1.65 -17.84
C GLU A 202 -6.11 3.03 -18.47
N LYS A 203 -6.99 4.02 -18.27
CA LYS A 203 -6.76 5.39 -18.71
C LYS A 203 -5.54 6.00 -18.02
N PHE A 204 -5.39 5.81 -16.71
CA PHE A 204 -4.22 6.29 -15.97
C PHE A 204 -2.94 5.63 -16.46
N LEU A 205 -2.97 4.31 -16.69
CA LEU A 205 -1.85 3.56 -17.24
C LEU A 205 -1.45 4.12 -18.61
N ASN A 206 -2.39 4.24 -19.54
CA ASN A 206 -2.13 4.76 -20.88
C ASN A 206 -1.58 6.19 -20.85
N ARG A 207 -2.14 7.08 -20.02
CA ARG A 207 -1.61 8.44 -19.83
C ARG A 207 -0.16 8.44 -19.33
N SER A 208 0.15 7.54 -18.39
CA SER A 208 1.50 7.42 -17.82
C SER A 208 2.48 6.91 -18.87
N VAL A 209 2.09 5.89 -19.64
CA VAL A 209 2.88 5.35 -20.76
C VAL A 209 3.15 6.42 -21.80
N ASP A 210 2.12 7.15 -22.25
CA ASP A 210 2.26 8.21 -23.26
C ASP A 210 3.20 9.33 -22.81
N LYS A 211 3.10 9.73 -21.53
CA LYS A 211 3.99 10.72 -20.94
C LYS A 211 5.44 10.22 -20.92
N ILE A 212 5.69 9.06 -20.32
CA ILE A 212 7.05 8.51 -20.21
C ILE A 212 7.65 8.21 -21.59
N LYS A 213 6.85 7.73 -22.54
CA LYS A 213 7.28 7.49 -23.92
C LYS A 213 7.74 8.78 -24.59
N ARG A 214 6.97 9.87 -24.48
CA ARG A 214 7.36 11.19 -25.01
C ARG A 214 8.64 11.73 -24.37
N ASP A 215 8.79 11.57 -23.06
CA ASP A 215 9.89 12.18 -22.31
C ASP A 215 11.21 11.38 -22.46
N VAL A 216 11.13 10.05 -22.53
CA VAL A 216 12.29 9.16 -22.39
C VAL A 216 12.73 8.56 -23.72
N ALA A 217 11.81 8.20 -24.61
CA ALA A 217 12.15 7.50 -25.85
C ALA A 217 13.18 8.25 -26.72
N PRO A 218 13.04 9.58 -26.95
CA PRO A 218 14.00 10.32 -27.78
C PRO A 218 15.44 10.23 -27.25
N GLY A 219 15.61 10.27 -25.93
CA GLY A 219 16.93 10.16 -25.29
C GLY A 219 17.54 8.76 -25.37
N TYR A 220 16.72 7.71 -25.38
CA TYR A 220 17.19 6.33 -25.52
C TYR A 220 17.55 5.99 -26.97
N VAL A 221 16.76 6.46 -27.93
CA VAL A 221 17.05 6.33 -29.36
C VAL A 221 18.33 7.10 -29.72
N LYS A 222 18.46 8.36 -29.30
CA LYS A 222 19.66 9.18 -29.55
C LYS A 222 20.95 8.56 -29.02
N ARG A 223 20.88 7.81 -27.92
CA ARG A 223 22.03 7.11 -27.30
C ARG A 223 22.27 5.70 -27.85
N GLY A 224 21.48 5.25 -28.83
CA GLY A 224 21.57 3.90 -29.41
C GLY A 224 21.21 2.79 -28.42
N LYS A 225 20.51 3.10 -27.31
CA LYS A 225 20.08 2.09 -26.33
C LYS A 225 18.89 1.28 -26.82
N ILE A 226 18.06 1.89 -27.66
CA ILE A 226 16.89 1.30 -28.29
C ILE A 226 16.89 1.76 -29.75
N GLU A 227 16.59 0.87 -30.68
CA GLU A 227 16.37 1.21 -32.08
C GLU A 227 14.98 1.84 -32.25
N THR A 228 14.83 2.80 -33.16
CA THR A 228 13.57 3.53 -33.34
C THR A 228 12.38 2.59 -33.52
N ASP A 229 12.56 1.52 -34.30
CA ASP A 229 11.52 0.55 -34.63
C ASP A 229 11.16 -0.36 -33.45
N HIS A 230 11.99 -0.40 -32.40
CA HIS A 230 11.77 -1.19 -31.18
C HIS A 230 11.18 -0.37 -30.03
N VAL A 231 11.05 0.95 -30.16
CA VAL A 231 10.51 1.79 -29.08
C VAL A 231 9.14 1.30 -28.61
N ASP A 232 8.25 1.03 -29.55
CA ASP A 232 6.89 0.58 -29.26
C ASP A 232 6.90 -0.77 -28.53
N ILE A 233 7.72 -1.71 -29.00
CA ILE A 233 7.89 -3.03 -28.36
C ILE A 233 8.27 -2.92 -26.88
N TYR A 234 9.23 -2.04 -26.55
CA TYR A 234 9.66 -1.86 -25.16
C TYR A 234 8.55 -1.27 -24.28
N PHE A 235 7.82 -0.28 -24.80
CA PHE A 235 6.74 0.36 -24.04
C PHE A 235 5.52 -0.54 -23.92
N ASP A 236 5.17 -1.30 -24.96
CA ASP A 236 4.09 -2.28 -24.90
C ASP A 236 4.43 -3.39 -23.91
N THR A 237 5.63 -3.95 -23.98
CA THR A 237 6.11 -4.97 -23.03
C THR A 237 6.11 -4.42 -21.59
N ALA A 238 6.60 -3.19 -21.38
CA ALA A 238 6.62 -2.58 -20.05
C ALA A 238 5.20 -2.30 -19.54
N THR A 239 4.28 -1.89 -20.42
CA THR A 239 2.87 -1.66 -20.11
C THR A 239 2.20 -2.96 -19.70
N ASP A 240 2.44 -4.05 -20.42
CA ASP A 240 1.90 -5.36 -20.10
C ASP A 240 2.43 -5.88 -18.76
N ILE A 241 3.72 -5.68 -18.46
CA ILE A 241 4.29 -6.02 -17.15
C ILE A 241 3.58 -5.23 -16.05
N VAL A 242 3.42 -3.91 -16.21
CA VAL A 242 2.74 -3.09 -15.20
C VAL A 242 1.27 -3.47 -15.07
N ARG A 243 0.56 -3.72 -16.17
CA ARG A 243 -0.84 -4.16 -16.16
C ARG A 243 -1.00 -5.49 -15.43
N ASP A 244 -0.10 -6.43 -15.67
CA ASP A 244 -0.17 -7.76 -15.06
C ASP A 244 0.23 -7.71 -13.59
N ASP A 245 1.17 -6.84 -13.20
CA ASP A 245 1.44 -6.54 -11.80
C ASP A 245 0.18 -6.03 -11.07
N LEU A 246 -0.71 -5.30 -11.76
CA LEU A 246 -1.97 -4.80 -11.19
C LEU A 246 -3.08 -5.87 -11.18
N THR A 247 -3.12 -6.74 -12.19
CA THR A 247 -4.23 -7.69 -12.42
C THR A 247 -3.93 -9.15 -12.09
N GLU A 248 -2.72 -9.47 -11.61
CA GLU A 248 -2.25 -10.82 -11.24
C GLU A 248 -2.16 -11.84 -12.39
N GLN A 249 -2.09 -11.40 -13.65
CA GLN A 249 -1.80 -12.29 -14.78
C GLN A 249 -0.29 -12.56 -14.92
N SER A 250 0.42 -12.78 -13.82
CA SER A 250 1.87 -13.00 -13.82
C SER A 250 2.23 -14.45 -14.18
N GLY A 251 2.02 -14.84 -15.44
CA GLY A 251 2.43 -16.16 -15.95
C GLY A 251 3.77 -16.14 -16.71
N LEU A 252 4.08 -15.03 -17.39
CA LEU A 252 5.21 -14.95 -18.30
C LEU A 252 6.37 -14.14 -17.71
N SER A 253 7.58 -14.67 -17.84
CA SER A 253 8.79 -13.93 -17.48
C SER A 253 8.96 -12.70 -18.38
N GLN A 254 9.71 -11.69 -17.94
CA GLN A 254 10.02 -10.52 -18.76
C GLN A 254 10.68 -10.91 -20.09
N PHE A 255 11.48 -11.98 -20.08
CA PHE A 255 12.10 -12.53 -21.29
C PHE A 255 11.04 -13.09 -22.23
N ASP A 256 10.11 -13.91 -21.73
CA ASP A 256 9.07 -14.51 -22.56
C ASP A 256 8.17 -13.44 -23.19
N ARG A 257 7.87 -12.37 -22.44
CA ARG A 257 7.07 -11.25 -22.94
C ARG A 257 7.77 -10.48 -24.05
N ILE A 258 9.02 -10.08 -23.87
CA ILE A 258 9.69 -9.33 -24.94
C ILE A 258 9.97 -10.23 -26.16
N LYS A 259 10.11 -11.54 -25.94
CA LYS A 259 10.31 -12.53 -27.00
C LYS A 259 9.07 -12.73 -27.87
N THR A 260 7.86 -12.44 -27.38
CA THR A 260 6.66 -12.44 -28.26
C THR A 260 6.75 -11.38 -29.36
N TYR A 261 7.51 -10.30 -29.11
CA TYR A 261 7.74 -9.22 -30.06
C TYR A 261 9.09 -9.37 -30.80
N LEU A 262 10.08 -10.01 -30.17
CA LEU A 262 11.41 -10.26 -30.73
C LEU A 262 11.70 -11.77 -30.75
N ALA A 263 11.18 -12.47 -31.77
CA ALA A 263 11.22 -13.93 -31.85
C ALA A 263 12.65 -14.51 -31.81
N ASP A 264 13.61 -13.81 -32.43
CA ASP A 264 15.02 -14.23 -32.52
C ASP A 264 15.87 -13.80 -31.29
N LEU A 265 15.23 -13.30 -30.22
CA LEU A 265 15.94 -12.82 -29.04
C LEU A 265 16.46 -13.99 -28.19
N GLU A 266 17.78 -14.03 -28.04
CA GLU A 266 18.48 -14.94 -27.15
C GLU A 266 18.49 -14.44 -25.70
N TYR A 267 18.45 -15.35 -24.73
CA TYR A 267 18.37 -15.00 -23.30
C TYR A 267 19.57 -14.17 -22.80
N GLU A 268 20.78 -14.47 -23.28
CA GLU A 268 21.98 -13.72 -22.93
C GLU A 268 21.96 -12.28 -23.47
N GLN A 269 21.42 -12.08 -24.68
CA GLN A 269 21.23 -10.76 -25.25
C GLN A 269 20.19 -9.98 -24.44
N PHE A 270 19.08 -10.62 -24.09
CA PHE A 270 18.07 -10.04 -23.20
C PHE A 270 18.69 -9.57 -21.88
N ARG A 271 19.40 -10.46 -21.18
CA ARG A 271 19.98 -10.19 -19.86
C ARG A 271 20.94 -8.99 -19.88
N LYS A 272 21.80 -8.88 -20.90
CA LYS A 272 22.83 -7.85 -20.99
C LYS A 272 22.32 -6.51 -21.52
N LYS A 273 21.44 -6.54 -22.53
CA LYS A 273 21.04 -5.32 -23.28
C LYS A 273 19.60 -4.89 -22.98
N HIS A 274 18.65 -5.81 -22.99
CA HIS A 274 17.22 -5.47 -22.97
C HIS A 274 16.66 -5.32 -21.56
N ARG A 275 17.05 -6.21 -20.64
CA ARG A 275 16.55 -6.25 -19.26
C ARG A 275 16.74 -4.92 -18.52
N PRO A 276 17.93 -4.28 -18.50
CA PRO A 276 18.10 -3.03 -17.75
C PRO A 276 17.24 -1.88 -18.29
N VAL A 277 17.01 -1.87 -19.60
CA VAL A 277 16.16 -0.87 -20.25
C VAL A 277 14.70 -1.12 -19.89
N LEU A 278 14.24 -2.37 -19.98
CA LEU A 278 12.87 -2.75 -19.67
C LEU A 278 12.51 -2.53 -18.20
N GLU A 279 13.36 -2.97 -17.26
CA GLU A 279 13.19 -2.72 -15.82
C GLU A 279 13.11 -1.22 -15.50
N TYR A 280 13.90 -0.40 -16.20
CA TYR A 280 13.84 1.05 -16.06
C TYR A 280 12.51 1.63 -16.55
N MET A 281 12.01 1.21 -17.71
CA MET A 281 10.70 1.68 -18.22
C MET A 281 9.57 1.28 -17.29
N VAL A 282 9.55 0.02 -16.83
CA VAL A 282 8.57 -0.48 -15.85
C VAL A 282 8.59 0.38 -14.58
N LYS A 283 9.78 0.68 -14.06
CA LYS A 283 9.93 1.53 -12.87
C LYS A 283 9.36 2.93 -13.10
N LEU A 284 9.65 3.56 -14.24
CA LEU A 284 9.15 4.91 -14.54
C LEU A 284 7.63 4.94 -14.71
N ILE A 285 7.07 4.03 -15.50
CA ILE A 285 5.63 3.93 -15.71
C ILE A 285 4.93 3.71 -14.37
N ARG A 286 5.43 2.81 -13.52
CA ARG A 286 4.86 2.56 -12.18
C ARG A 286 4.90 3.79 -11.30
N THR A 287 6.01 4.51 -11.30
CA THR A 287 6.18 5.73 -10.48
C THR A 287 5.21 6.83 -10.93
N ASP A 288 5.09 7.06 -12.24
CA ASP A 288 4.18 8.05 -12.79
C ASP A 288 2.71 7.66 -12.62
N LEU A 289 2.37 6.38 -12.79
CA LEU A 289 1.03 5.86 -12.55
C LEU A 289 0.56 6.14 -11.13
N ILE A 290 1.39 5.84 -10.13
CA ILE A 290 1.08 6.12 -8.72
C ILE A 290 0.81 7.63 -8.52
N GLN A 291 1.63 8.48 -9.12
CA GLN A 291 1.45 9.93 -9.01
C GLN A 291 0.16 10.41 -9.69
N ASN A 292 -0.18 9.85 -10.86
CA ASN A 292 -1.38 10.22 -11.61
C ASN A 292 -2.66 9.79 -10.87
N VAL A 293 -2.68 8.57 -10.32
CA VAL A 293 -3.82 8.10 -9.51
C VAL A 293 -3.99 8.99 -8.29
N ARG A 294 -2.89 9.33 -7.60
CA ARG A 294 -2.92 10.21 -6.42
C ARG A 294 -3.45 11.61 -6.72
N ASN A 295 -3.16 12.17 -7.89
CA ASN A 295 -3.59 13.52 -8.25
C ASN A 295 -5.07 13.60 -8.64
N ASP A 296 -5.62 12.56 -9.28
CA ASP A 296 -7.00 12.58 -9.79
C ASP A 296 -8.02 12.00 -8.79
N TRP A 297 -7.59 11.25 -7.76
CA TRP A 297 -8.46 10.65 -6.74
C TRP A 297 -8.59 11.45 -5.44
N VAL A 298 -7.81 12.53 -5.28
CA VAL A 298 -7.76 13.38 -4.08
C VAL A 298 -8.51 14.69 -4.29
#